data_AF-A0A3F2RHU5-F1
#
_entry.id   AF-A0A3F2RHU5-F1
#
_cell.length_a   1.000
_cell.length_b   1.000
_cell.length_c   1.000
_cell.angle_alpha   90.00
_cell.angle_beta   90.00
_cell.angle_gamma   90.00
#
_symmetry.space_group_name_H-M   'P 1'
#
loop_
_entity.id
_entity.type
_entity.pdbx_description
1 polymer ?
#
loop_
_entity_poly.entity_id
_entity_poly.type
_entity_poly.pdbx_seq_one_letter_code
_entity_poly.pdbx_strand_id
1 'polypeptide(L)'
;MDDLYSGLELPKKTKRERAQEAEADDQVEKTKGDQARVKRQRVEKEPMDLTATVNKLQGYMIVDKKFAKASKLFCQLLSAQLTAETSELFMKTLTQLIDKKGEIWSGKKEFQTLVETLETKGDVLLSSGDEKWKKKLDTWKFLAITHTQLITDETYQFSKAVKVVKLRFEELVENKDELQQEERAKRLHSELMPLLRTIYSKLGVAWATTVVESVLALGTRHRLLFNEEDRKEVDSWTKAMRDRRSAPAVARSAGSDARPPKRIRPLRPLLSPVMFALRGGLTRAASAPSSVQQRLFASGPKKRITWRQKAKIEERKRNPPPPRQAQRQRGNRPNFLVSPPVEDGKKWRILSAAVLERLPVVQPDLKDWEMDFEVMQHEKALREDQRLEEDFWFMEPGTTHIMPEEAPWPNAKDDPEEIVGAGFHLAPRETEDDATNNRKSLNRALKGRMFLLVKNDQKDAKFQWFFPQGEKQEEEKMRDAALRQVTETVGAEVEVSPVGFAPIGYVKYLHDNDSEFDGTKVFFYKSQLVYGDVELNAGKASDYLWVTRDELAEYLDSEIADYVTKMVPP
;
A
#
# COMPACT_ATOMS: atom_id res chain seq x y z
N MET A 1 -40.20 -22.45 49.98
CA MET A 1 -40.30 -23.88 49.66
C MET A 1 -39.38 -24.19 48.49
N ASP A 2 -38.11 -24.48 48.61
CA ASP A 2 -37.05 -24.23 49.60
C ASP A 2 -35.77 -24.50 48.79
N ASP A 3 -34.80 -23.57 48.81
CA ASP A 3 -33.53 -23.79 48.14
C ASP A 3 -32.67 -24.72 49.01
N LEU A 4 -32.69 -26.01 48.67
CA LEU A 4 -32.27 -27.15 49.49
C LEU A 4 -30.76 -27.21 49.79
N TYR A 5 -29.97 -26.20 49.42
CA TYR A 5 -28.51 -26.21 49.53
C TYR A 5 -27.88 -24.91 50.06
N SER A 6 -28.68 -23.97 50.57
CA SER A 6 -28.15 -22.77 51.25
C SER A 6 -27.74 -23.07 52.69
N GLY A 7 -26.62 -23.78 52.90
CA GLY A 7 -26.12 -24.03 54.26
C GLY A 7 -25.03 -25.08 54.48
N LEU A 8 -24.34 -25.57 53.45
CA LEU A 8 -23.22 -26.51 53.65
C LEU A 8 -21.89 -25.75 53.81
N GLU A 9 -21.53 -25.42 55.05
CA GLU A 9 -20.14 -25.08 55.38
C GLU A 9 -19.26 -26.33 55.25
N LEU A 10 -18.31 -26.31 54.32
CA LEU A 10 -17.28 -27.34 54.21
C LEU A 10 -16.43 -27.36 55.49
N PRO A 11 -16.03 -28.54 56.02
CA PRO A 11 -15.22 -28.61 57.24
C PRO A 11 -13.88 -27.89 57.05
N LYS A 12 -13.57 -26.95 57.95
CA LYS A 12 -12.26 -26.30 58.01
C LYS A 12 -11.20 -27.37 58.28
N LYS A 13 -10.27 -27.57 57.32
CA LYS A 13 -9.14 -28.52 57.41
C LYS A 13 -8.51 -28.51 58.81
N THR A 14 -8.34 -29.69 59.38
CA THR A 14 -7.80 -29.86 60.72
C THR A 14 -6.33 -29.41 60.78
N LYS A 15 -5.87 -28.97 61.96
CA LYS A 15 -4.48 -28.51 62.17
C LYS A 15 -3.44 -29.57 61.77
N ARG A 16 -3.83 -30.85 61.72
CA ARG A 16 -3.02 -31.98 61.29
C ARG A 16 -2.87 -32.07 59.76
N GLU A 17 -3.93 -31.80 59.00
CA GLU A 17 -3.88 -31.79 57.53
C GLU A 17 -3.07 -30.59 57.00
N ARG A 18 -3.13 -29.44 57.67
CA ARG A 18 -2.29 -28.28 57.35
C ARG A 18 -0.80 -28.50 57.65
N ALA A 19 -0.49 -29.31 58.66
CA ALA A 19 0.90 -29.68 58.97
C ALA A 19 1.46 -30.70 57.97
N GLN A 20 0.62 -31.61 57.47
CA GLN A 20 1.03 -32.59 56.44
C GLN A 20 1.22 -31.95 55.06
N GLU A 21 0.42 -30.94 54.70
CA GLU A 21 0.66 -30.14 53.48
C GLU A 21 1.94 -29.29 53.61
N ALA A 22 2.24 -28.74 54.79
CA ALA A 22 3.49 -28.02 55.04
C ALA A 22 4.73 -28.94 54.98
N GLU A 23 4.66 -30.16 55.52
CA GLU A 23 5.74 -31.16 55.39
C GLU A 23 5.90 -31.67 53.94
N ALA A 24 4.82 -31.73 53.17
CA ALA A 24 4.86 -32.10 51.76
C ALA A 24 5.49 -30.98 50.90
N ASP A 25 5.18 -29.71 51.16
CA ASP A 25 5.80 -28.57 50.47
C ASP A 25 7.29 -28.44 50.83
N ASP A 26 7.68 -28.72 52.08
CA ASP A 26 9.09 -28.72 52.53
C ASP A 26 9.92 -29.86 51.87
N GLN A 27 9.27 -30.99 51.53
CA GLN A 27 9.89 -32.07 50.74
C GLN A 27 9.99 -31.74 49.24
N VAL A 28 9.04 -30.96 48.70
CA VAL A 28 9.07 -30.49 47.31
C VAL A 28 10.12 -29.37 47.12
N GLU A 29 10.34 -28.51 48.12
CA GLU A 29 11.44 -27.54 48.10
C GLU A 29 12.82 -28.20 48.26
N LYS A 30 12.96 -29.22 49.11
CA LYS A 30 14.22 -29.99 49.22
C LYS A 30 14.58 -30.75 47.94
N THR A 31 13.60 -31.31 47.24
CA THR A 31 13.84 -32.00 45.95
C THR A 31 14.15 -31.05 44.79
N LYS A 32 13.65 -29.80 44.82
CA LYS A 32 14.08 -28.74 43.88
C LYS A 32 15.47 -28.18 44.22
N GLY A 33 15.83 -28.11 45.50
CA GLY A 33 17.16 -27.68 45.97
C GLY A 33 18.30 -28.63 45.58
N ASP A 34 18.05 -29.94 45.58
CA ASP A 34 19.07 -30.95 45.25
C ASP A 34 19.32 -31.14 43.75
N GLN A 35 18.36 -30.81 42.87
CA GLN A 35 18.61 -30.79 41.41
C GLN A 35 19.34 -29.53 40.93
N ALA A 36 19.31 -28.45 41.72
CA ALA A 36 19.97 -27.18 41.38
C ALA A 36 21.44 -27.09 41.85
N ARG A 37 21.96 -28.10 42.55
CA ARG A 37 23.32 -28.10 43.10
C ARG A 37 24.21 -29.25 42.64
N VAL A 38 24.00 -29.76 41.44
CA VAL A 38 25.09 -30.41 40.69
C VAL A 38 25.87 -29.30 39.98
N LYS A 39 26.90 -28.78 40.65
CA LYS A 39 27.96 -28.00 39.99
C LYS A 39 28.44 -28.84 38.81
N ARG A 40 28.04 -28.48 37.58
CA ARG A 40 28.71 -28.96 36.37
C ARG A 40 30.15 -28.55 36.52
N GLN A 41 30.99 -29.53 36.82
CA GLN A 41 32.43 -29.42 36.81
C GLN A 41 32.80 -28.76 35.48
N ARG A 42 33.39 -27.56 35.55
CA ARG A 42 33.87 -26.84 34.38
C ARG A 42 35.00 -27.69 33.79
N VAL A 43 34.66 -28.55 32.84
CA VAL A 43 35.63 -29.27 32.02
C VAL A 43 36.49 -28.18 31.38
N GLU A 44 37.78 -28.16 31.72
CA GLU A 44 38.77 -27.35 31.04
C GLU A 44 38.70 -27.74 29.55
N LYS A 45 38.38 -26.77 28.70
CA LYS A 45 38.20 -27.02 27.27
C LYS A 45 39.53 -27.48 26.69
N GLU A 46 39.61 -28.75 26.33
CA GLU A 46 40.60 -29.24 25.37
C GLU A 46 40.63 -28.30 24.16
N PRO A 47 41.81 -28.08 23.54
CA PRO A 47 41.91 -27.24 22.35
C PRO A 47 40.93 -27.77 21.31
N MET A 48 39.92 -26.95 20.96
CA MET A 48 38.88 -27.37 20.03
C MET A 48 39.53 -27.71 18.69
N ASP A 49 39.43 -28.97 18.27
CA ASP A 49 39.80 -29.35 16.91
C ASP A 49 38.89 -28.61 15.92
N LEU A 50 39.43 -27.56 15.30
CA LEU A 50 38.74 -26.69 14.37
C LEU A 50 38.22 -27.46 13.16
N THR A 51 38.96 -28.47 12.70
CA THR A 51 38.57 -29.24 11.51
C THR A 51 37.39 -30.17 11.81
N ALA A 52 37.43 -30.90 12.92
CA ALA A 52 36.34 -31.78 13.33
C ALA A 52 35.07 -31.02 13.72
N THR A 53 35.19 -29.84 14.34
CA THR A 53 34.03 -29.01 14.70
C THR A 53 33.35 -28.40 13.48
N VAL A 54 34.12 -27.89 12.50
CA VAL A 54 33.58 -27.41 11.23
C VAL A 54 32.88 -28.52 10.45
N ASN A 55 33.47 -29.72 10.38
CA ASN A 55 32.86 -30.86 9.69
C ASN A 55 31.54 -31.31 10.35
N LYS A 56 31.46 -31.32 11.69
CA LYS A 56 30.22 -31.61 12.41
C LYS A 56 29.14 -30.56 12.13
N LEU A 57 29.50 -29.28 12.13
CA LEU A 57 28.58 -28.20 11.82
C LEU A 57 28.14 -28.22 10.35
N GLN A 58 29.03 -28.56 9.43
CA GLN A 58 28.69 -28.77 8.02
C GLN A 58 27.58 -29.82 7.86
N GLY A 59 27.69 -30.96 8.55
CA GLY A 59 26.65 -31.99 8.57
C GLY A 59 25.31 -31.49 9.12
N TYR A 60 25.33 -30.66 10.17
CA TYR A 60 24.10 -30.08 10.74
C TYR A 60 23.49 -28.97 9.89
N MET A 61 24.30 -28.20 9.16
CA MET A 61 23.81 -27.15 8.26
C MET A 61 23.05 -27.74 7.07
N ILE A 62 23.47 -28.89 6.54
CA ILE A 62 22.76 -29.60 5.46
C ILE A 62 21.32 -29.99 5.86
N VAL A 63 21.06 -30.19 7.16
CA VAL A 63 19.73 -30.54 7.68
C VAL A 63 18.89 -29.28 7.90
N ASP A 64 17.86 -29.08 7.07
CA ASP A 64 17.06 -27.84 7.06
C ASP A 64 16.46 -27.46 8.43
N LYS A 65 16.04 -28.46 9.23
CA LYS A 65 15.49 -28.24 10.59
C LYS A 65 16.54 -27.77 11.61
N LYS A 66 17.81 -28.12 11.39
CA LYS A 66 18.92 -27.80 12.30
C LYS A 66 19.72 -26.57 11.83
N PHE A 67 19.49 -26.12 10.59
CA PHE A 67 20.18 -25.01 9.95
C PHE A 67 20.22 -23.75 10.80
N ALA A 68 19.09 -23.29 11.35
CA ALA A 68 19.03 -22.02 12.10
C ALA A 68 19.89 -22.01 13.37
N LYS A 69 20.04 -23.16 14.06
CA LYS A 69 20.92 -23.27 15.23
C LYS A 69 22.38 -23.47 14.80
N ALA A 70 22.61 -24.28 13.77
CA ALA A 70 23.94 -24.57 13.26
C ALA A 70 24.60 -23.34 12.61
N SER A 71 23.87 -22.52 11.85
CA SER A 71 24.39 -21.31 11.23
C SER A 71 24.81 -20.27 12.27
N LYS A 72 24.04 -20.10 13.36
CA LYS A 72 24.39 -19.21 14.47
C LYS A 72 25.69 -19.64 15.15
N LEU A 73 25.83 -20.94 15.45
CA LEU A 73 27.06 -21.49 16.01
C LEU A 73 28.24 -21.35 15.04
N PHE A 74 28.01 -21.53 13.75
CA PHE A 74 29.02 -21.32 12.71
C PHE A 74 29.45 -19.86 12.60
N CYS A 75 28.51 -18.90 12.68
CA CYS A 75 28.81 -17.46 12.73
C CYS A 75 29.64 -17.10 13.97
N GLN A 76 29.34 -17.71 15.12
CA GLN A 76 30.13 -17.53 16.34
C GLN A 76 31.56 -18.08 16.17
N LEU A 77 31.72 -19.25 15.56
CA LEU A 77 33.06 -19.78 15.27
C LEU A 77 33.82 -18.94 14.24
N LEU A 78 33.17 -18.49 13.17
CA LEU A 78 33.73 -17.53 12.22
C LEU A 78 34.15 -16.24 12.93
N SER A 79 33.35 -15.73 13.87
CA SER A 79 33.69 -14.53 14.64
C SER A 79 34.90 -14.72 15.57
N ALA A 80 35.14 -15.93 16.06
CA ALA A 80 36.18 -16.21 17.03
C ALA A 80 37.51 -16.70 16.43
N GLN A 81 37.47 -17.40 15.29
CA GLN A 81 38.59 -18.22 14.82
C GLN A 81 38.99 -17.95 13.35
N LEU A 82 38.50 -16.87 12.73
CA LEU A 82 38.89 -16.52 11.36
C LEU A 82 40.28 -15.87 11.33
N THR A 83 41.27 -16.63 10.88
CA THR A 83 42.67 -16.22 10.65
C THR A 83 43.09 -16.54 9.20
N ALA A 84 44.22 -16.01 8.73
CA ALA A 84 44.69 -16.23 7.36
C ALA A 84 44.84 -17.73 7.02
N GLU A 85 45.33 -18.54 7.97
CA GLU A 85 45.57 -19.99 7.80
C GLU A 85 44.27 -20.83 7.80
N THR A 86 43.23 -20.37 8.50
CA THR A 86 41.94 -21.10 8.63
C THR A 86 40.90 -20.66 7.60
N SER A 87 41.13 -19.52 6.94
CA SER A 87 40.25 -18.92 5.94
C SER A 87 39.88 -19.87 4.80
N GLU A 88 40.85 -20.63 4.27
CA GLU A 88 40.63 -21.58 3.20
C GLU A 88 39.65 -22.70 3.59
N LEU A 89 39.72 -23.19 4.82
CA LEU A 89 38.89 -24.27 5.32
C LEU A 89 37.42 -23.80 5.45
N PHE A 90 37.20 -22.60 5.98
CA PHE A 90 35.87 -22.00 6.06
C PHE A 90 35.30 -21.70 4.66
N MET A 91 36.10 -21.19 3.73
CA MET A 91 35.63 -20.87 2.39
C MET A 91 35.35 -22.11 1.53
N LYS A 92 36.14 -23.18 1.66
CA LYS A 92 35.88 -24.47 0.99
C LYS A 92 34.61 -25.13 1.53
N THR A 93 34.41 -25.12 2.85
CA THR A 93 33.22 -25.70 3.48
C THR A 93 31.95 -24.91 3.15
N LEU A 94 32.02 -23.57 3.16
CA LEU A 94 30.92 -22.71 2.73
C LEU A 94 30.58 -22.89 1.25
N THR A 95 31.58 -23.00 0.38
CA THR A 95 31.34 -23.30 -1.05
C THR A 95 30.57 -24.60 -1.20
N GLN A 96 31.02 -25.69 -0.55
CA GLN A 96 30.33 -26.98 -0.63
C GLN A 96 28.91 -26.96 -0.07
N LEU A 97 28.65 -26.11 0.93
CA LEU A 97 27.34 -25.95 1.51
C LEU A 97 26.40 -25.16 0.60
N ILE A 98 26.88 -24.06 0.02
CA ILE A 98 26.11 -23.20 -0.88
C ILE A 98 25.84 -23.92 -2.21
N ASP A 99 26.80 -24.68 -2.74
CA ASP A 99 26.58 -25.49 -3.94
C ASP A 99 25.51 -26.58 -3.72
N LYS A 100 25.38 -27.10 -2.50
CA LYS A 100 24.40 -28.16 -2.17
C LYS A 100 23.02 -27.65 -1.78
N LYS A 101 22.95 -26.50 -1.09
CA LYS A 101 21.73 -26.02 -0.42
C LYS A 101 21.46 -24.51 -0.61
N GLY A 102 22.25 -23.82 -1.43
CA GLY A 102 22.15 -22.38 -1.66
C GLY A 102 20.76 -21.94 -2.12
N GLU A 103 20.13 -22.69 -3.03
CA GLU A 103 18.75 -22.40 -3.48
C GLU A 103 17.72 -22.45 -2.33
N ILE A 104 17.90 -23.36 -1.38
CA ILE A 104 16.97 -23.58 -0.25
C ILE A 104 17.23 -22.58 0.89
N TRP A 105 18.46 -22.09 1.01
CA TRP A 105 18.85 -21.10 2.00
C TRP A 105 18.63 -19.66 1.53
N SER A 106 18.55 -19.45 0.21
CA SER A 106 18.23 -18.17 -0.39
C SER A 106 16.93 -17.60 0.19
N GLY A 107 17.01 -16.38 0.75
CA GLY A 107 15.87 -15.69 1.39
C GLY A 107 15.62 -15.99 2.87
N LYS A 108 16.42 -16.86 3.50
CA LYS A 108 16.38 -17.05 4.95
C LYS A 108 17.22 -15.98 5.65
N LYS A 109 16.67 -15.38 6.72
CA LYS A 109 17.38 -14.37 7.53
C LYS A 109 18.71 -14.90 8.07
N GLU A 110 18.78 -16.18 8.40
CA GLU A 110 19.98 -16.81 8.93
C GLU A 110 21.12 -16.90 7.89
N PHE A 111 20.79 -16.98 6.61
CA PHE A 111 21.76 -16.96 5.53
C PHE A 111 22.28 -15.53 5.29
N GLN A 112 21.39 -14.54 5.35
CA GLN A 112 21.78 -13.12 5.33
C GLN A 112 22.76 -12.78 6.46
N THR A 113 22.44 -13.15 7.70
CA THR A 113 23.35 -12.90 8.83
C THR A 113 24.71 -13.58 8.67
N LEU A 114 24.74 -14.76 8.05
CA LEU A 114 25.99 -15.46 7.79
C LEU A 114 26.86 -14.70 6.78
N VAL A 115 26.26 -14.19 5.70
CA VAL A 115 27.00 -13.42 4.69
C VAL A 115 27.45 -12.05 5.21
N GLU A 116 26.62 -11.38 6.01
CA GLU A 116 27.00 -10.12 6.68
C GLU A 116 28.17 -10.33 7.66
N THR A 117 28.19 -11.43 8.42
CA THR A 117 29.34 -11.75 9.29
C THR A 117 30.62 -12.04 8.53
N LEU A 118 30.53 -12.57 7.30
CA LEU A 118 31.69 -12.76 6.42
C LEU A 118 32.19 -11.42 5.86
N GLU A 119 31.29 -10.50 5.53
CA GLU A 119 31.62 -9.17 5.03
C GLU A 119 32.32 -8.32 6.09
N THR A 120 31.85 -8.33 7.34
CA THR A 120 32.51 -7.63 8.46
C THR A 120 33.95 -8.10 8.72
N LYS A 121 34.30 -9.29 8.22
CA LYS A 121 35.64 -9.87 8.31
C LYS A 121 36.33 -9.99 6.96
N GLY A 122 35.81 -9.31 5.94
CA GLY A 122 36.30 -9.33 4.56
C GLY A 122 37.76 -8.90 4.45
N ASP A 123 38.22 -7.96 5.27
CA ASP A 123 39.60 -7.44 5.22
C ASP A 123 40.66 -8.52 5.52
N VAL A 124 40.33 -9.45 6.44
CA VAL A 124 41.19 -10.59 6.80
C VAL A 124 41.18 -11.65 5.69
N LEU A 125 40.06 -11.80 4.97
CA LEU A 125 39.91 -12.70 3.82
C LEU A 125 40.58 -12.16 2.55
N LEU A 126 40.60 -10.83 2.37
CA LEU A 126 41.21 -10.16 1.21
C LEU A 126 42.74 -10.04 1.34
N SER A 127 43.28 -10.19 2.55
CA SER A 127 44.72 -10.22 2.81
C SER A 127 45.44 -11.44 2.20
N SER A 128 44.70 -12.50 1.82
CA SER A 128 45.28 -13.69 1.18
C SER A 128 45.43 -13.60 -0.35
N GLY A 129 45.00 -12.50 -1.00
CA GLY A 129 45.27 -12.23 -2.43
C GLY A 129 44.42 -12.99 -3.45
N ASP A 130 43.43 -13.77 -3.02
CA ASP A 130 42.63 -14.62 -3.91
C ASP A 130 41.41 -13.88 -4.51
N GLU A 131 41.56 -13.32 -5.72
CA GLU A 131 40.43 -12.72 -6.48
C GLU A 131 39.22 -13.66 -6.66
N LYS A 132 39.47 -14.97 -6.62
CA LYS A 132 38.45 -16.02 -6.72
C LYS A 132 37.47 -15.99 -5.55
N TRP A 133 37.94 -15.72 -4.34
CA TRP A 133 37.08 -15.65 -3.15
C TRP A 133 36.25 -14.38 -3.14
N LYS A 134 36.80 -13.27 -3.64
CA LYS A 134 36.08 -12.00 -3.80
C LYS A 134 34.86 -12.16 -4.72
N LYS A 135 35.04 -12.76 -5.90
CA LYS A 135 33.93 -13.04 -6.85
C LYS A 135 32.84 -13.95 -6.24
N LYS A 136 33.23 -14.91 -5.40
CA LYS A 136 32.28 -15.78 -4.68
C LYS A 136 31.53 -15.06 -3.57
N LEU A 137 32.20 -14.19 -2.83
CA LEU A 137 31.56 -13.37 -1.80
C LEU A 137 30.56 -12.40 -2.42
N ASP A 138 30.91 -11.77 -3.54
CA ASP A 138 30.01 -10.86 -4.26
C ASP A 138 28.73 -11.57 -4.76
N THR A 139 28.88 -12.81 -5.25
CA THR A 139 27.73 -13.63 -5.69
C THR A 139 26.87 -14.10 -4.53
N TRP A 140 27.46 -14.48 -3.40
CA TRP A 140 26.71 -14.83 -2.18
C TRP A 140 26.00 -13.62 -1.57
N LYS A 141 26.65 -12.46 -1.58
CA LYS A 141 26.07 -11.18 -1.13
C LYS A 141 24.87 -10.81 -1.98
N PHE A 142 25.02 -10.87 -3.30
CA PHE A 142 23.92 -10.64 -4.23
C PHE A 142 22.75 -11.58 -3.92
N LEU A 143 22.99 -12.88 -3.80
CA LEU A 143 21.95 -13.88 -3.54
C LEU A 143 21.28 -13.72 -2.18
N ALA A 144 22.03 -13.47 -1.10
CA ALA A 144 21.50 -13.35 0.26
C ALA A 144 20.65 -12.09 0.46
N ILE A 145 21.15 -10.93 0.01
CA ILE A 145 20.50 -9.64 0.25
C ILE A 145 19.30 -9.46 -0.68
N THR A 146 19.48 -9.71 -1.99
CA THR A 146 18.40 -9.45 -2.95
C THR A 146 17.24 -10.42 -2.77
N HIS A 147 17.49 -11.70 -2.49
CA HIS A 147 16.42 -12.68 -2.29
C HIS A 147 15.60 -12.40 -1.03
N THR A 148 16.22 -11.89 0.04
CA THR A 148 15.50 -11.49 1.25
C THR A 148 14.63 -10.26 0.99
N GLN A 149 15.16 -9.28 0.25
CA GLN A 149 14.40 -8.09 -0.15
C GLN A 149 13.25 -8.39 -1.12
N LEU A 150 13.36 -9.43 -1.94
CA LEU A 150 12.29 -9.88 -2.85
C LEU A 150 11.10 -10.57 -2.13
N ILE A 151 11.29 -11.05 -0.90
CA ILE A 151 10.24 -11.71 -0.10
C ILE A 151 9.39 -10.66 0.66
N THR A 152 9.79 -9.40 0.69
CA THR A 152 9.07 -8.32 1.37
C THR A 152 7.76 -7.94 0.65
N ASP A 153 6.79 -7.41 1.41
CA ASP A 153 5.56 -6.83 0.88
C ASP A 153 5.64 -5.30 0.71
N GLU A 154 6.82 -4.72 0.95
CA GLU A 154 7.08 -3.30 0.76
C GLU A 154 7.39 -2.99 -0.72
N THR A 155 6.49 -2.26 -1.38
CA THR A 155 6.58 -1.90 -2.80
C THR A 155 7.92 -1.28 -3.19
N TYR A 156 8.45 -0.38 -2.37
CA TYR A 156 9.72 0.31 -2.66
C TYR A 156 10.91 -0.64 -2.59
N GLN A 157 11.05 -1.41 -1.51
CA GLN A 157 12.15 -2.36 -1.33
C GLN A 157 12.13 -3.44 -2.41
N PHE A 158 10.95 -3.98 -2.72
CA PHE A 158 10.77 -4.93 -3.81
C PHE A 158 11.20 -4.34 -5.16
N SER A 159 10.74 -3.13 -5.49
CA SER A 159 11.11 -2.47 -6.76
C SER A 159 12.61 -2.21 -6.88
N LYS A 160 13.28 -1.85 -5.78
CA LYS A 160 14.72 -1.64 -5.70
C LYS A 160 15.47 -2.95 -5.91
N ALA A 161 15.05 -4.03 -5.24
CA ALA A 161 15.66 -5.35 -5.41
C ALA A 161 15.52 -5.86 -6.85
N VAL A 162 14.34 -5.73 -7.46
CA VAL A 162 14.12 -6.16 -8.85
C VAL A 162 14.99 -5.37 -9.83
N LYS A 163 15.21 -4.07 -9.62
CA LYS A 163 16.15 -3.27 -10.43
C LYS A 163 17.58 -3.78 -10.32
N VAL A 164 18.03 -4.16 -9.12
CA VAL A 164 19.37 -4.73 -8.90
C VAL A 164 19.52 -6.07 -9.63
N VAL A 165 18.49 -6.94 -9.57
CA VAL A 165 18.48 -8.20 -10.33
C VAL A 165 18.50 -7.94 -11.84
N LYS A 166 17.76 -6.93 -12.31
CA LYS A 166 17.73 -6.53 -13.72
C LYS A 166 19.11 -6.09 -14.22
N LEU A 167 19.78 -5.21 -13.49
CA LEU A 167 21.12 -4.72 -13.84
C LEU A 167 22.13 -5.87 -13.87
N ARG A 168 22.08 -6.77 -12.88
CA ARG A 168 22.96 -7.94 -12.84
C ARG A 168 22.70 -8.91 -14.00
N PHE A 169 21.44 -9.05 -14.41
CA PHE A 169 21.07 -9.81 -15.59
C PHE A 169 21.65 -9.19 -16.87
N GLU A 170 21.57 -7.87 -17.02
CA GLU A 170 22.12 -7.13 -18.16
C GLU A 170 23.66 -7.21 -18.21
N GLU A 171 24.36 -7.09 -17.07
CA GLU A 171 25.83 -7.29 -16.98
C GLU A 171 26.25 -8.70 -17.43
N LEU A 172 25.53 -9.73 -16.99
CA LEU A 172 25.77 -11.12 -17.42
C LEU A 172 25.37 -11.35 -18.89
N VAL A 173 24.55 -10.47 -19.47
CA VAL A 173 24.18 -10.48 -20.88
C VAL A 173 25.23 -9.78 -21.77
N GLU A 174 25.82 -8.69 -21.32
CA GLU A 174 26.76 -7.86 -22.09
C GLU A 174 28.17 -8.44 -22.20
N ASN A 175 28.60 -9.30 -21.27
CA ASN A 175 29.88 -10.00 -21.38
C ASN A 175 29.88 -10.98 -22.57
N LYS A 176 30.56 -10.61 -23.66
CA LYS A 176 30.56 -11.31 -24.97
C LYS A 176 31.71 -12.32 -25.14
N ASP A 177 32.32 -12.80 -24.08
CA ASP A 177 33.38 -13.80 -24.19
C ASP A 177 32.81 -15.15 -24.66
N GLU A 178 33.15 -15.55 -25.90
CA GLU A 178 32.63 -16.75 -26.57
C GLU A 178 33.12 -18.06 -25.93
N LEU A 179 34.21 -18.01 -25.16
CA LEU A 179 34.90 -19.17 -24.58
C LEU A 179 34.21 -19.79 -23.33
N GLN A 180 33.09 -19.23 -22.86
CA GLN A 180 32.46 -19.63 -21.59
C GLN A 180 30.92 -19.71 -21.67
N GLN A 181 30.34 -20.14 -22.79
CA GLN A 181 28.88 -20.29 -22.91
C GLN A 181 28.26 -21.22 -21.85
N GLU A 182 28.92 -22.36 -21.55
CA GLU A 182 28.46 -23.29 -20.51
C GLU A 182 28.63 -22.73 -19.09
N GLU A 183 29.72 -22.01 -18.82
CA GLU A 183 29.97 -21.41 -17.51
C GLU A 183 28.97 -20.27 -17.24
N ARG A 184 28.63 -19.52 -18.29
CA ARG A 184 27.60 -18.50 -18.25
C ARG A 184 26.21 -19.07 -17.99
N ALA A 185 25.85 -20.19 -18.63
CA ALA A 185 24.59 -20.87 -18.38
C ALA A 185 24.52 -21.43 -16.95
N LYS A 186 25.65 -21.94 -16.41
CA LYS A 186 25.76 -22.37 -15.01
C LYS A 186 25.58 -21.21 -14.04
N ARG A 187 26.20 -20.05 -14.28
CA ARG A 187 26.03 -18.85 -13.45
C ARG A 187 24.62 -18.29 -13.51
N LEU A 188 24.01 -18.26 -14.71
CA LEU A 188 22.60 -17.87 -14.88
C LEU A 188 21.67 -18.78 -14.06
N HIS A 189 21.91 -20.09 -14.08
CA HIS A 189 21.15 -21.05 -13.29
C HIS A 189 21.35 -20.84 -11.78
N SER A 190 22.60 -20.78 -11.30
CA SER A 190 22.87 -20.70 -9.85
C SER A 190 22.51 -19.35 -9.23
N GLU A 191 22.73 -18.24 -9.94
CA GLU A 191 22.58 -16.88 -9.37
C GLU A 191 21.19 -16.28 -9.65
N LEU A 192 20.65 -16.46 -10.85
CA LEU A 192 19.46 -15.71 -11.30
C LEU A 192 18.18 -16.51 -11.25
N MET A 193 18.19 -17.83 -11.52
CA MET A 193 16.94 -18.62 -11.53
C MET A 193 16.19 -18.62 -10.19
N PRO A 194 16.83 -18.75 -9.01
CA PRO A 194 16.14 -18.64 -7.72
C PRO A 194 15.45 -17.28 -7.54
N LEU A 195 16.10 -16.20 -7.96
CA LEU A 195 15.56 -14.84 -7.89
C LEU A 195 14.41 -14.65 -8.90
N LEU A 196 14.53 -15.19 -10.11
CA LEU A 196 13.46 -15.11 -11.11
C LEU A 196 12.22 -15.91 -10.69
N ARG A 197 12.39 -17.07 -10.04
CA ARG A 197 11.28 -17.86 -9.45
C ARG A 197 10.53 -17.08 -8.38
N THR A 198 11.24 -16.38 -7.49
CA THR A 198 10.61 -15.54 -6.46
C THR A 198 9.93 -14.32 -7.06
N ILE A 199 10.55 -13.65 -8.03
CA ILE A 199 9.95 -12.54 -8.79
C ILE A 199 8.66 -13.01 -9.50
N TYR A 200 8.69 -14.17 -10.14
CA TYR A 200 7.52 -14.75 -10.81
C TYR A 200 6.37 -15.06 -9.83
N SER A 201 6.65 -15.48 -8.60
CA SER A 201 5.61 -15.72 -7.59
C SER A 201 4.75 -14.48 -7.30
N LYS A 202 5.31 -13.28 -7.48
CA LYS A 202 4.63 -11.98 -7.29
C LYS A 202 3.94 -11.47 -8.57
N LEU A 203 4.00 -12.21 -9.69
CA LEU A 203 3.28 -11.84 -10.93
C LEU A 203 1.77 -11.72 -10.72
N GLY A 204 1.22 -12.41 -9.73
CA GLY A 204 -0.19 -12.31 -9.33
C GLY A 204 -0.58 -10.93 -8.80
N VAL A 205 0.35 -10.22 -8.16
CA VAL A 205 0.08 -9.06 -7.30
C VAL A 205 0.05 -7.76 -8.10
N ALA A 206 -1.10 -7.06 -8.09
CA ALA A 206 -1.35 -5.88 -8.91
C ALA A 206 -0.28 -4.76 -8.83
N TRP A 207 0.30 -4.51 -7.65
CA TRP A 207 1.33 -3.47 -7.50
C TRP A 207 2.71 -3.88 -8.03
N ALA A 208 3.00 -5.19 -8.11
CA ALA A 208 4.30 -5.72 -8.51
C ALA A 208 4.37 -6.07 -10.01
N THR A 209 3.22 -6.22 -10.67
CA THR A 209 3.14 -6.85 -12.01
C THR A 209 3.99 -6.18 -13.08
N THR A 210 4.00 -4.85 -13.13
CA THR A 210 4.74 -4.11 -14.16
C THR A 210 6.25 -4.30 -14.03
N VAL A 211 6.74 -4.30 -12.80
CA VAL A 211 8.15 -4.48 -12.45
C VAL A 211 8.58 -5.94 -12.70
N VAL A 212 7.75 -6.90 -12.30
CA VAL A 212 7.94 -8.34 -12.57
C VAL A 212 8.01 -8.63 -14.07
N GLU A 213 7.05 -8.12 -14.86
CA GLU A 213 7.02 -8.31 -16.31
C GLU A 213 8.25 -7.71 -17.00
N SER A 214 8.80 -6.60 -16.48
CA SER A 214 9.98 -5.95 -17.07
C SER A 214 11.23 -6.83 -17.02
N VAL A 215 11.44 -7.58 -15.94
CA VAL A 215 12.60 -8.47 -15.76
C VAL A 215 12.38 -9.81 -16.43
N LEU A 216 11.19 -10.40 -16.31
CA LEU A 216 10.87 -11.65 -16.99
C LEU A 216 10.94 -11.47 -18.52
N ALA A 217 10.55 -10.31 -19.05
CA ALA A 217 10.71 -9.98 -20.47
C ALA A 217 12.18 -10.04 -20.93
N LEU A 218 13.16 -9.65 -20.10
CA LEU A 218 14.58 -9.83 -20.43
C LEU A 218 14.95 -11.31 -20.51
N GLY A 219 14.48 -12.12 -19.57
CA GLY A 219 14.62 -13.58 -19.63
C GLY A 219 14.07 -14.17 -20.93
N THR A 220 12.91 -13.70 -21.39
CA THR A 220 12.32 -14.15 -22.66
C THR A 220 13.15 -13.76 -23.89
N ARG A 221 13.75 -12.56 -23.90
CA ARG A 221 14.62 -12.07 -24.98
C ARG A 221 15.90 -12.87 -25.07
N HIS A 222 16.47 -13.22 -23.92
CA HIS A 222 17.73 -13.95 -23.82
C HIS A 222 17.54 -15.45 -23.52
N ARG A 223 16.40 -16.03 -23.94
CA ARG A 223 16.05 -17.44 -23.66
C ARG A 223 17.13 -18.45 -24.06
N LEU A 224 17.91 -18.16 -25.11
CA LEU A 224 18.96 -19.05 -25.60
C LEU A 224 20.17 -19.13 -24.67
N LEU A 225 20.31 -18.24 -23.69
CA LEU A 225 21.42 -18.26 -22.72
C LEU A 225 21.18 -19.23 -21.55
N PHE A 226 19.94 -19.69 -21.34
CA PHE A 226 19.58 -20.60 -20.26
C PHE A 226 19.77 -22.07 -20.63
N ASN A 227 19.87 -22.94 -19.64
CA ASN A 227 19.84 -24.41 -19.81
C ASN A 227 18.48 -24.90 -20.32
N GLU A 228 18.41 -26.11 -20.85
CA GLU A 228 17.17 -26.66 -21.43
C GLU A 228 16.00 -26.74 -20.43
N GLU A 229 16.28 -27.04 -19.16
CA GLU A 229 15.27 -27.08 -18.10
C GLU A 229 14.75 -25.68 -17.76
N ASP A 230 15.67 -24.74 -17.54
CA ASP A 230 15.35 -23.34 -17.24
C ASP A 230 14.60 -22.66 -18.40
N ARG A 231 14.93 -23.01 -19.65
CA ARG A 231 14.21 -22.51 -20.85
C ARG A 231 12.74 -22.88 -20.82
N LYS A 232 12.41 -24.13 -20.48
CA LYS A 232 11.01 -24.58 -20.36
C LYS A 232 10.27 -23.80 -19.27
N GLU A 233 10.95 -23.48 -18.18
CA GLU A 233 10.40 -22.68 -17.08
C GLU A 233 10.13 -21.23 -17.53
N VAL A 234 11.10 -20.58 -18.17
CA VAL A 234 10.96 -19.21 -18.72
C VAL A 234 9.86 -19.14 -19.80
N ASP A 235 9.75 -20.14 -20.67
CA ASP A 235 8.68 -20.21 -21.67
C ASP A 235 7.30 -20.36 -21.01
N SER A 236 7.21 -21.11 -19.90
CA SER A 236 5.98 -21.23 -19.11
C SER A 236 5.56 -19.89 -18.51
N TRP A 237 6.52 -19.11 -17.99
CA TRP A 237 6.27 -17.77 -17.45
C TRP A 237 5.86 -16.79 -18.54
N THR A 238 6.48 -16.89 -19.72
CA THR A 238 6.14 -16.10 -20.91
C THR A 238 4.69 -16.32 -21.32
N LYS A 239 4.26 -17.59 -21.32
CA LYS A 239 2.87 -17.96 -21.61
C LYS A 239 1.93 -17.39 -20.55
N ALA A 240 2.25 -17.50 -19.27
CA ALA A 240 1.44 -16.93 -18.19
C ALA A 240 1.28 -15.40 -18.28
N MET A 241 2.35 -14.67 -18.61
CA MET A 241 2.29 -13.23 -18.85
C MET A 241 1.39 -12.89 -20.06
N ARG A 242 1.51 -13.64 -21.16
CA ARG A 242 0.67 -13.45 -22.35
C ARG A 242 -0.81 -13.73 -22.05
N ASP A 243 -1.10 -14.80 -21.32
CA ASP A 243 -2.46 -15.18 -20.92
C ASP A 243 -3.09 -14.14 -19.97
N ARG A 244 -2.30 -13.57 -19.04
CA ARG A 244 -2.75 -12.45 -18.20
C ARG A 244 -3.05 -11.20 -19.02
N ARG A 245 -2.18 -10.87 -19.99
CA ARG A 245 -2.36 -9.73 -20.92
C ARG A 245 -3.46 -9.94 -21.96
N SER A 246 -4.01 -11.14 -22.11
CA SER A 246 -5.19 -11.41 -22.96
C SER A 246 -6.49 -11.57 -22.16
N ALA A 247 -6.44 -11.81 -20.85
CA ALA A 247 -7.62 -11.95 -19.98
C ALA A 247 -8.46 -10.65 -19.87
N PRO A 248 -9.80 -10.69 -19.72
CA PRO A 248 -10.64 -9.48 -19.63
C PRO A 248 -10.26 -8.59 -18.42
N ALA A 249 -10.44 -7.26 -18.52
CA ALA A 249 -10.01 -6.29 -17.51
C ALA A 249 -10.57 -6.56 -16.09
N VAL A 250 -11.76 -7.16 -15.99
CA VAL A 250 -12.39 -7.59 -14.73
C VAL A 250 -11.58 -8.69 -14.02
N ALA A 251 -10.84 -9.51 -14.75
CA ALA A 251 -9.93 -10.53 -14.19
C ALA A 251 -8.54 -9.96 -13.85
N ARG A 252 -8.25 -8.70 -14.23
CA ARG A 252 -6.98 -8.00 -13.95
C ARG A 252 -7.10 -6.96 -12.83
N SER A 253 -8.28 -6.77 -12.26
CA SER A 253 -8.53 -5.75 -11.25
C SER A 253 -8.01 -6.17 -9.88
N ALA A 254 -7.62 -5.22 -9.03
CA ALA A 254 -7.25 -5.49 -7.64
C ALA A 254 -8.38 -6.19 -6.86
N GLY A 255 -9.65 -5.91 -7.21
CA GLY A 255 -10.83 -6.56 -6.62
C GLY A 255 -11.06 -8.01 -7.06
N SER A 256 -10.37 -8.49 -8.10
CA SER A 256 -10.33 -9.91 -8.48
C SER A 256 -9.29 -10.68 -7.69
N ASP A 257 -8.15 -10.06 -7.35
CA ASP A 257 -7.06 -10.66 -6.55
C ASP A 257 -7.44 -10.84 -5.08
N ALA A 258 -8.30 -9.98 -4.53
CA ALA A 258 -8.81 -10.08 -3.16
C ALA A 258 -9.82 -11.24 -2.95
N ARG A 259 -10.17 -12.00 -4.00
CA ARG A 259 -11.07 -13.16 -3.87
C ARG A 259 -10.26 -14.39 -3.46
N PRO A 260 -10.67 -15.12 -2.41
CA PRO A 260 -9.96 -16.34 -2.02
C PRO A 260 -9.93 -17.34 -3.19
N PRO A 261 -8.80 -18.03 -3.43
CA PRO A 261 -8.69 -18.96 -4.54
C PRO A 261 -9.76 -20.05 -4.37
N LYS A 262 -10.60 -20.23 -5.40
CA LYS A 262 -11.50 -21.39 -5.46
C LYS A 262 -10.61 -22.63 -5.37
N ARG A 263 -10.78 -23.43 -4.30
CA ARG A 263 -10.10 -24.72 -4.13
C ARG A 263 -10.23 -25.54 -5.42
N ILE A 264 -9.14 -25.65 -6.16
CA ILE A 264 -9.02 -26.56 -7.29
C ILE A 264 -8.97 -27.96 -6.68
N ARG A 265 -9.98 -28.79 -6.98
CA ARG A 265 -9.94 -30.21 -6.62
C ARG A 265 -8.88 -30.90 -7.49
N PRO A 266 -8.05 -31.80 -6.96
CA PRO A 266 -7.09 -32.54 -7.77
C PRO A 266 -7.85 -33.41 -8.77
N LEU A 267 -7.44 -33.34 -10.05
CA LEU A 267 -7.89 -34.24 -11.10
C LEU A 267 -7.35 -35.65 -10.82
N ARG A 268 -8.25 -36.64 -10.76
CA ARG A 268 -7.88 -38.07 -10.78
C ARG A 268 -7.28 -38.44 -12.14
N PRO A 269 -6.30 -39.36 -12.21
CA PRO A 269 -5.72 -39.79 -13.47
C PRO A 269 -6.70 -40.72 -14.19
N LEU A 270 -6.97 -40.45 -15.47
CA LEU A 270 -7.65 -41.38 -16.37
C LEU A 270 -6.59 -42.13 -17.16
N LEU A 271 -6.48 -43.43 -16.91
CA LEU A 271 -5.82 -44.39 -17.79
C LEU A 271 -6.63 -44.51 -19.08
N SER A 272 -5.95 -44.35 -20.22
CA SER A 272 -6.40 -44.77 -21.55
C SER A 272 -6.41 -46.31 -21.62
N PRO A 273 -7.18 -46.95 -22.53
CA PRO A 273 -6.70 -47.07 -23.90
C PRO A 273 -7.76 -46.78 -24.99
N VAL A 274 -7.21 -46.28 -26.08
CA VAL A 274 -7.75 -46.19 -27.43
C VAL A 274 -8.10 -47.59 -27.96
N MET A 275 -9.24 -47.75 -28.61
CA MET A 275 -9.39 -48.65 -29.75
C MET A 275 -10.18 -47.97 -30.86
N PHE A 276 -9.46 -47.75 -31.96
CA PHE A 276 -9.92 -47.34 -33.27
C PHE A 276 -10.83 -48.41 -33.88
N ALA A 277 -11.96 -48.01 -34.45
CA ALA A 277 -12.63 -48.77 -35.50
C ALA A 277 -13.22 -47.80 -36.54
N LEU A 278 -12.55 -47.75 -37.69
CA LEU A 278 -12.99 -47.13 -38.94
C LEU A 278 -14.13 -47.95 -39.58
N ARG A 279 -15.12 -47.25 -40.15
CA ARG A 279 -15.89 -47.52 -41.38
C ARG A 279 -17.05 -46.51 -41.38
N GLY A 280 -17.24 -45.60 -42.33
CA GLY A 280 -17.15 -45.73 -43.78
C GLY A 280 -18.58 -45.88 -44.32
N GLY A 281 -19.11 -44.87 -45.01
CA GLY A 281 -20.41 -44.98 -45.70
C GLY A 281 -21.13 -43.66 -45.92
N LEU A 282 -21.15 -43.20 -47.18
CA LEU A 282 -21.89 -42.05 -47.70
C LEU A 282 -23.41 -42.33 -47.78
N THR A 283 -24.23 -41.27 -47.69
CA THR A 283 -25.21 -40.81 -48.73
C THR A 283 -26.53 -40.24 -48.17
N ARG A 284 -26.97 -39.17 -48.86
CA ARG A 284 -28.34 -38.71 -49.17
C ARG A 284 -29.25 -38.08 -48.09
N ALA A 285 -29.37 -36.75 -48.22
CA ALA A 285 -30.58 -35.98 -48.55
C ALA A 285 -31.97 -36.40 -48.00
N ALA A 286 -32.53 -35.44 -47.26
CA ALA A 286 -33.89 -34.89 -47.33
C ALA A 286 -35.10 -35.84 -47.36
N SER A 287 -35.84 -35.87 -46.24
CA SER A 287 -37.30 -35.68 -46.23
C SER A 287 -37.79 -35.45 -44.79
N ALA A 288 -38.50 -34.35 -44.56
CA ALA A 288 -39.49 -34.20 -43.49
C ALA A 288 -40.84 -34.73 -44.04
N PRO A 289 -41.83 -35.20 -43.25
CA PRO A 289 -42.34 -34.48 -42.07
C PRO A 289 -42.99 -35.35 -40.94
N SER A 290 -43.52 -34.62 -39.95
CA SER A 290 -44.62 -34.96 -39.01
C SER A 290 -44.30 -35.54 -37.62
N SER A 291 -44.49 -34.64 -36.66
CA SER A 291 -45.02 -34.75 -35.29
C SER A 291 -45.31 -36.13 -34.70
N VAL A 292 -44.43 -36.57 -33.80
CA VAL A 292 -44.83 -37.19 -32.52
C VAL A 292 -43.92 -36.63 -31.43
N GLN A 293 -44.48 -35.81 -30.54
CA GLN A 293 -43.81 -35.35 -29.32
C GLN A 293 -43.64 -36.55 -28.38
N GLN A 294 -42.50 -37.24 -28.46
CA GLN A 294 -42.05 -38.08 -27.36
C GLN A 294 -41.50 -37.18 -26.25
N ARG A 295 -42.29 -36.98 -25.20
CA ARG A 295 -41.82 -36.42 -23.92
C ARG A 295 -40.81 -37.40 -23.32
N LEU A 296 -39.53 -37.18 -23.57
CA LEU A 296 -38.47 -37.83 -22.79
C LEU A 296 -38.45 -37.18 -21.40
N PHE A 297 -39.03 -37.87 -20.43
CA PHE A 297 -38.87 -37.60 -19.00
C PHE A 297 -37.41 -37.84 -18.61
N ALA A 298 -36.55 -36.86 -18.83
CA ALA A 298 -35.19 -36.85 -18.28
C ALA A 298 -35.22 -36.28 -16.85
N SER A 299 -35.68 -37.07 -15.88
CA SER A 299 -35.47 -36.75 -14.46
C SER A 299 -34.03 -37.09 -14.09
N GLY A 300 -33.10 -36.17 -14.35
CA GLY A 300 -31.75 -36.26 -13.78
C GLY A 300 -31.79 -36.14 -12.25
N PRO A 301 -30.85 -36.74 -11.51
CA PRO A 301 -30.83 -36.70 -10.05
C PRO A 301 -30.70 -35.24 -9.58
N LYS A 302 -31.76 -34.71 -8.96
CA LYS A 302 -31.74 -33.37 -8.37
C LYS A 302 -30.72 -33.34 -7.23
N LYS A 303 -29.70 -32.48 -7.34
CA LYS A 303 -28.73 -32.25 -6.26
C LYS A 303 -29.49 -31.90 -4.97
N ARG A 304 -29.27 -32.66 -3.89
CA ARG A 304 -29.88 -32.36 -2.58
C ARG A 304 -29.37 -31.00 -2.10
N ILE A 305 -30.26 -30.02 -2.12
CA ILE A 305 -30.04 -28.66 -1.64
C ILE A 305 -30.11 -28.69 -0.11
N THR A 306 -29.13 -28.11 0.58
CA THR A 306 -29.12 -28.05 2.05
C THR A 306 -30.22 -27.09 2.56
N TRP A 307 -30.65 -27.24 3.81
CA TRP A 307 -31.71 -26.39 4.37
C TRP A 307 -31.35 -24.90 4.32
N ARG A 308 -30.07 -24.54 4.57
CA ARG A 308 -29.56 -23.16 4.44
C ARG A 308 -29.65 -22.62 3.02
N GLN A 309 -29.41 -23.47 2.02
CA GLN A 309 -29.55 -23.08 0.62
C GLN A 309 -31.02 -22.90 0.22
N LYS A 310 -31.94 -23.71 0.78
CA LYS A 310 -33.39 -23.52 0.58
C LYS A 310 -33.87 -22.21 1.20
N ALA A 311 -33.50 -21.93 2.44
CA ALA A 311 -33.84 -20.68 3.13
C ALA A 311 -33.35 -19.45 2.34
N LYS A 312 -32.12 -19.49 1.84
CA LYS A 312 -31.54 -18.40 1.03
C LYS A 312 -32.21 -18.24 -0.35
N ILE A 313 -32.79 -19.31 -0.89
CA ILE A 313 -33.59 -19.25 -2.13
C ILE A 313 -34.99 -18.68 -1.83
N GLU A 314 -35.62 -19.04 -0.72
CA GLU A 314 -36.89 -18.46 -0.27
C GLU A 314 -36.76 -16.97 0.05
N GLU A 315 -35.69 -16.57 0.74
CA GLU A 315 -35.37 -15.17 1.03
C GLU A 315 -35.20 -14.34 -0.25
N ARG A 316 -34.51 -14.88 -1.25
CA ARG A 316 -34.37 -14.25 -2.59
C ARG A 316 -35.68 -14.19 -3.38
N LYS A 317 -36.60 -15.11 -3.14
CA LYS A 317 -37.94 -15.06 -3.75
C LYS A 317 -38.82 -14.02 -3.07
N ARG A 318 -38.66 -13.85 -1.75
CA ARG A 318 -39.40 -12.86 -0.95
C ARG A 318 -38.92 -11.44 -1.24
N ASN A 319 -37.61 -11.27 -1.39
CA ASN A 319 -36.96 -9.99 -1.71
C ASN A 319 -36.19 -10.14 -3.04
N PRO A 320 -36.88 -10.06 -4.20
CA PRO A 320 -36.19 -10.06 -5.48
C PRO A 320 -35.28 -8.82 -5.53
N PRO A 321 -34.00 -8.95 -5.93
CA PRO A 321 -33.14 -7.79 -6.13
C PRO A 321 -33.79 -6.88 -7.18
N PRO A 322 -33.65 -5.55 -7.05
CA PRO A 322 -34.17 -4.63 -8.04
C PRO A 322 -33.63 -5.02 -9.42
N PRO A 323 -34.43 -4.89 -10.50
CA PRO A 323 -33.97 -5.22 -11.84
C PRO A 323 -32.65 -4.48 -12.10
N ARG A 324 -31.61 -5.23 -12.47
CA ARG A 324 -30.32 -4.65 -12.83
C ARG A 324 -30.59 -3.55 -13.85
N GLN A 325 -30.34 -2.29 -13.49
CA GLN A 325 -30.37 -1.21 -14.46
C GLN A 325 -29.51 -1.65 -15.64
N ALA A 326 -30.08 -1.59 -16.85
CA ALA A 326 -29.32 -1.85 -18.05
C ALA A 326 -28.05 -1.00 -17.98
N GLN A 327 -26.90 -1.64 -18.21
CA GLN A 327 -25.61 -0.97 -18.20
C GLN A 327 -25.77 0.27 -19.09
N ARG A 328 -25.75 1.47 -18.50
CA ARG A 328 -25.89 2.73 -19.25
C ARG A 328 -24.92 2.61 -20.40
N GLN A 329 -25.44 2.52 -21.63
CA GLN A 329 -24.57 2.66 -22.77
C GLN A 329 -23.88 4.00 -22.55
N ARG A 330 -22.54 3.98 -22.48
CA ARG A 330 -21.78 5.22 -22.55
C ARG A 330 -22.16 5.80 -23.90
N GLY A 331 -23.16 6.69 -23.91
CA GLY A 331 -23.41 7.54 -25.05
C GLY A 331 -22.06 8.14 -25.36
N ASN A 332 -21.57 7.86 -26.56
CA ASN A 332 -20.43 8.58 -27.09
C ASN A 332 -20.91 10.02 -27.16
N ARG A 333 -20.71 10.78 -26.08
CA ARG A 333 -20.91 12.21 -26.11
C ARG A 333 -19.87 12.64 -27.14
N PRO A 334 -20.26 13.09 -28.36
CA PRO A 334 -19.30 13.81 -29.16
C PRO A 334 -18.77 14.89 -28.24
N ASN A 335 -17.45 15.00 -28.10
CA ASN A 335 -16.82 16.04 -27.30
C ASN A 335 -17.54 17.35 -27.64
N PHE A 336 -18.41 17.79 -26.74
CA PHE A 336 -19.24 18.95 -26.99
C PHE A 336 -18.27 20.12 -26.93
N LEU A 337 -18.20 20.88 -28.02
CA LEU A 337 -17.40 22.09 -28.24
C LEU A 337 -15.94 21.89 -28.65
N VAL A 338 -15.73 21.53 -29.92
CA VAL A 338 -14.90 22.40 -30.76
C VAL A 338 -15.84 23.02 -31.77
N SER A 339 -16.67 23.97 -31.32
CA SER A 339 -17.20 24.94 -32.27
C SER A 339 -15.99 25.65 -32.87
N PRO A 340 -15.93 25.87 -34.20
CA PRO A 340 -14.89 26.71 -34.75
C PRO A 340 -14.89 28.05 -33.98
N PRO A 341 -13.71 28.63 -33.69
CA PRO A 341 -13.65 29.92 -33.03
C PRO A 341 -14.47 30.91 -33.84
N VAL A 342 -15.57 31.40 -33.26
CA VAL A 342 -16.34 32.47 -33.86
C VAL A 342 -15.54 33.75 -33.63
N GLU A 343 -15.01 34.32 -34.71
CA GLU A 343 -14.27 35.55 -34.64
C GLU A 343 -15.25 36.72 -34.43
N ASP A 344 -15.27 37.27 -33.21
CA ASP A 344 -16.13 38.41 -32.85
C ASP A 344 -15.71 39.73 -33.55
N GLY A 345 -14.63 39.73 -34.34
CA GLY A 345 -14.06 40.93 -34.99
C GLY A 345 -13.45 41.97 -34.03
N LYS A 346 -13.45 41.68 -32.72
CA LYS A 346 -12.98 42.56 -31.65
C LYS A 346 -11.60 42.17 -31.12
N LYS A 347 -10.77 43.17 -30.80
CA LYS A 347 -9.46 42.98 -30.18
C LYS A 347 -9.61 42.89 -28.66
N TRP A 348 -9.31 41.71 -28.10
CA TRP A 348 -9.48 41.43 -26.67
C TRP A 348 -8.14 41.50 -25.91
N ARG A 349 -8.12 42.21 -24.80
CA ARG A 349 -7.06 42.13 -23.79
C ARG A 349 -7.26 40.87 -22.95
N ILE A 350 -6.26 40.00 -22.86
CA ILE A 350 -6.36 38.72 -22.15
C ILE A 350 -5.62 38.79 -20.83
N LEU A 351 -6.35 38.60 -19.73
CA LEU A 351 -5.80 38.54 -18.38
C LEU A 351 -5.94 37.14 -17.80
N SER A 352 -4.94 36.75 -17.02
CA SER A 352 -4.98 35.55 -16.19
C SER A 352 -5.13 35.96 -14.73
N ALA A 353 -6.16 35.46 -14.06
CA ALA A 353 -6.44 35.70 -12.66
C ALA A 353 -6.25 34.41 -11.86
N ALA A 354 -5.56 34.50 -10.72
CA ALA A 354 -5.33 33.38 -9.83
C ALA A 354 -6.29 33.43 -8.64
N VAL A 355 -7.16 32.42 -8.55
CA VAL A 355 -8.03 32.20 -7.41
C VAL A 355 -7.26 31.35 -6.40
N LEU A 356 -6.57 32.02 -5.48
CA LEU A 356 -5.82 31.37 -4.41
C LEU A 356 -6.77 31.01 -3.26
N GLU A 357 -6.93 29.71 -3.02
CA GLU A 357 -7.73 29.18 -1.90
C GLU A 357 -6.83 28.62 -0.79
N ARG A 358 -7.19 28.91 0.46
CA ARG A 358 -6.72 28.15 1.62
C ARG A 358 -7.77 27.09 1.95
N LEU A 359 -7.34 25.83 2.04
CA LEU A 359 -8.21 24.69 2.35
C LEU A 359 -8.63 24.67 3.82
N PRO A 360 -9.78 24.08 4.18
CA PRO A 360 -10.16 23.89 5.57
C PRO A 360 -9.07 23.10 6.33
N VAL A 361 -8.69 23.61 7.49
CA VAL A 361 -7.70 22.98 8.38
C VAL A 361 -8.40 22.04 9.36
N VAL A 362 -9.59 22.43 9.78
CA VAL A 362 -10.42 21.68 10.73
C VAL A 362 -11.67 21.18 10.01
N GLN A 363 -12.19 20.02 10.42
CA GLN A 363 -13.43 19.46 9.90
C GLN A 363 -14.60 20.45 10.12
N PRO A 364 -15.56 20.59 9.18
CA PRO A 364 -16.77 21.37 9.43
C PRO A 364 -17.57 20.81 10.60
N ASP A 365 -18.40 21.66 11.22
CA ASP A 365 -19.31 21.23 12.26
C ASP A 365 -20.42 20.35 11.66
N LEU A 366 -20.81 19.31 12.40
CA LEU A 366 -21.91 18.44 12.01
C LEU A 366 -23.22 19.23 11.99
N LYS A 367 -24.05 18.93 11.00
CA LYS A 367 -25.42 19.45 10.95
C LYS A 367 -26.30 18.73 11.96
N ASP A 368 -27.40 19.36 12.37
CA ASP A 368 -28.35 18.80 13.35
C ASP A 368 -28.79 17.37 13.00
N TRP A 369 -29.15 17.12 11.74
CA TRP A 369 -29.55 15.78 11.30
C TRP A 369 -28.40 14.77 11.24
N GLU A 370 -27.15 15.23 11.03
CA GLU A 370 -25.97 14.38 11.07
C GLU A 370 -25.69 13.96 12.51
N MET A 371 -25.84 14.87 13.46
CA MET A 371 -25.77 14.57 14.89
C MET A 371 -26.85 13.55 15.30
N ASP A 372 -28.11 13.76 14.89
CA ASP A 372 -29.20 12.81 15.15
C ASP A 372 -28.92 11.42 14.55
N PHE A 373 -28.31 11.39 13.37
CA PHE A 373 -27.93 10.15 12.71
C PHE A 373 -26.80 9.43 13.45
N GLU A 374 -25.79 10.15 13.95
CA GLU A 374 -24.72 9.57 14.78
C GLU A 374 -25.25 8.98 16.08
N VAL A 375 -26.16 9.70 16.75
CA VAL A 375 -26.87 9.19 17.94
C VAL A 375 -27.62 7.90 17.62
N MET A 376 -28.39 7.87 16.53
CA MET A 376 -29.11 6.67 16.11
C MET A 376 -28.18 5.49 15.77
N GLN A 377 -27.06 5.74 15.09
CA GLN A 377 -26.06 4.71 14.81
C GLN A 377 -25.44 4.17 16.10
N HIS A 378 -25.18 5.04 17.07
CA HIS A 378 -24.66 4.65 18.38
C HIS A 378 -25.66 3.77 19.15
N GLU A 379 -26.95 4.14 19.19
CA GLU A 379 -28.01 3.31 19.79
C GLU A 379 -28.11 1.93 19.14
N LYS A 380 -27.95 1.88 17.81
CA LYS A 380 -27.96 0.63 17.06
C LYS A 380 -26.74 -0.22 17.40
N ALA A 381 -25.55 0.39 17.47
CA ALA A 381 -24.31 -0.28 17.87
C ALA A 381 -24.44 -0.89 19.27
N LEU A 382 -24.95 -0.14 20.25
CA LEU A 382 -25.20 -0.63 21.61
C LEU A 382 -26.11 -1.88 21.67
N ARG A 383 -27.03 -2.01 20.71
CA ARG A 383 -27.97 -3.14 20.62
C ARG A 383 -27.42 -4.32 19.81
N GLU A 384 -26.71 -4.07 18.71
CA GLU A 384 -26.33 -5.10 17.73
C GLU A 384 -24.89 -5.59 17.89
N ASP A 385 -23.98 -4.78 18.41
CA ASP A 385 -22.56 -5.12 18.46
C ASP A 385 -22.25 -6.17 19.53
N GLN A 386 -21.23 -6.97 19.25
CA GLN A 386 -20.76 -7.99 20.18
C GLN A 386 -20.12 -7.32 21.40
N ARG A 387 -20.71 -7.53 22.58
CA ARG A 387 -20.12 -7.10 23.85
C ARG A 387 -18.82 -7.87 24.09
N LEU A 388 -17.75 -7.15 24.39
CA LEU A 388 -16.49 -7.72 24.83
C LEU A 388 -16.62 -8.11 26.32
N GLU A 389 -15.93 -9.17 26.73
CA GLU A 389 -15.85 -9.58 28.13
C GLU A 389 -15.07 -8.53 28.93
N GLU A 390 -15.42 -8.35 30.21
CA GLU A 390 -14.80 -7.34 31.09
C GLU A 390 -13.28 -7.52 31.20
N ASP A 391 -12.82 -8.78 31.19
CA ASP A 391 -11.41 -9.16 31.28
C ASP A 391 -10.63 -9.02 29.94
N PHE A 392 -11.30 -8.59 28.86
CA PHE A 392 -10.64 -8.46 27.56
C PHE A 392 -9.57 -7.36 27.54
N TRP A 393 -9.76 -6.28 28.31
CA TRP A 393 -8.83 -5.17 28.38
C TRP A 393 -7.88 -5.31 29.57
N PHE A 394 -6.57 -5.13 29.33
CA PHE A 394 -5.59 -4.98 30.40
C PHE A 394 -5.75 -3.58 31.01
N MET A 395 -6.55 -3.49 32.08
CA MET A 395 -6.76 -2.25 32.82
C MET A 395 -5.54 -1.93 33.69
N GLU A 396 -5.08 -0.67 33.66
CA GLU A 396 -4.08 -0.20 34.61
C GLU A 396 -4.69 -0.12 36.02
N PRO A 397 -3.94 -0.43 37.10
CA PRO A 397 -4.46 -0.36 38.46
C PRO A 397 -4.96 1.05 38.78
N GLY A 398 -6.28 1.21 38.92
CA GLY A 398 -6.93 2.50 39.22
C GLY A 398 -7.95 3.00 38.18
N THR A 399 -8.11 2.31 37.06
CA THR A 399 -9.15 2.64 36.06
C THR A 399 -10.48 1.93 36.38
N THR A 400 -11.61 2.63 36.28
CA THR A 400 -12.96 2.07 36.48
C THR A 400 -13.48 1.43 35.19
N HIS A 401 -14.10 0.25 35.30
CA HIS A 401 -14.84 -0.34 34.18
C HIS A 401 -16.09 0.50 33.91
N ILE A 402 -16.10 1.22 32.79
CA ILE A 402 -17.28 1.94 32.30
C ILE A 402 -18.02 0.99 31.34
N MET A 403 -19.30 0.71 31.62
CA MET A 403 -20.12 -0.07 30.69
C MET A 403 -20.48 0.76 29.45
N PRO A 404 -20.72 0.15 28.27
CA PRO A 404 -21.11 0.90 27.06
C PRO A 404 -22.36 1.76 27.24
N GLU A 405 -23.24 1.42 28.19
CA GLU A 405 -24.46 2.19 28.52
C GLU A 405 -24.17 3.39 29.45
N GLU A 406 -23.02 3.39 30.14
CA GLU A 406 -22.54 4.47 31.02
C GLU A 406 -21.55 5.40 30.31
N ALA A 407 -21.10 5.03 29.10
CA ALA A 407 -20.25 5.87 28.28
C ALA A 407 -20.98 7.16 27.87
N PRO A 408 -20.28 8.30 27.80
CA PRO A 408 -20.85 9.53 27.29
C PRO A 408 -21.45 9.33 25.88
N TRP A 409 -22.63 9.90 25.66
CA TRP A 409 -23.24 9.88 24.34
C TRP A 409 -22.38 10.67 23.34
N PRO A 410 -22.40 10.33 22.04
CA PRO A 410 -21.60 11.04 21.02
C PRO A 410 -21.87 12.56 20.93
N ASN A 411 -23.04 13.00 21.40
CA ASN A 411 -23.45 14.40 21.43
C ASN A 411 -23.30 15.05 22.83
N ALA A 412 -22.81 14.31 23.83
CA ALA A 412 -22.48 14.88 25.11
C ALA A 412 -21.31 15.87 24.95
N LYS A 413 -21.29 16.90 25.78
CA LYS A 413 -20.13 17.79 25.81
C LYS A 413 -18.97 17.00 26.38
N ASP A 414 -17.97 16.79 25.54
CA ASP A 414 -16.70 16.20 25.93
C ASP A 414 -16.05 17.03 27.05
N ASP A 415 -15.84 16.42 28.22
CA ASP A 415 -15.04 17.02 29.27
C ASP A 415 -13.56 16.92 28.85
N PRO A 416 -12.87 18.05 28.59
CA PRO A 416 -11.53 18.04 28.01
C PRO A 416 -10.49 17.36 28.93
N GLU A 417 -10.78 17.29 30.24
CA GLU A 417 -9.94 16.63 31.24
C GLU A 417 -10.02 15.10 31.17
N GLU A 418 -11.14 14.55 30.68
CA GLU A 418 -11.37 13.09 30.59
C GLU A 418 -10.69 12.48 29.36
N ILE A 419 -10.61 13.23 28.24
CA ILE A 419 -10.15 12.70 26.94
C ILE A 419 -8.63 12.54 26.85
N VAL A 420 -7.86 13.50 27.38
CA VAL A 420 -6.40 13.54 27.17
C VAL A 420 -5.60 13.38 28.46
N GLY A 421 -6.29 13.25 29.59
CA GLY A 421 -5.71 13.18 30.92
C GLY A 421 -5.39 14.56 31.49
N ALA A 422 -5.10 14.60 32.79
CA ALA A 422 -4.88 15.83 33.52
C ALA A 422 -3.73 16.67 32.90
N GLY A 423 -4.06 17.85 32.36
CA GLY A 423 -3.12 18.88 31.93
C GLY A 423 -3.02 19.15 30.43
N PHE A 424 -3.72 18.41 29.57
CA PHE A 424 -3.80 18.71 28.13
C PHE A 424 -5.21 19.17 27.75
N HIS A 425 -5.32 20.39 27.24
CA HIS A 425 -6.57 20.95 26.72
C HIS A 425 -6.51 21.02 25.20
N LEU A 426 -7.56 20.54 24.54
CA LEU A 426 -7.69 20.69 23.09
C LEU A 426 -7.71 22.17 22.72
N ALA A 427 -7.02 22.53 21.64
CA ALA A 427 -7.07 23.89 21.11
C ALA A 427 -8.50 24.24 20.68
N PRO A 428 -8.99 25.45 20.98
CA PRO A 428 -10.33 25.85 20.58
C PRO A 428 -10.45 25.88 19.04
N ARG A 429 -11.61 25.45 18.53
CA ARG A 429 -11.89 25.41 17.10
C ARG A 429 -12.09 26.81 16.50
N GLU A 430 -12.49 27.77 17.34
CA GLU A 430 -12.61 29.19 17.02
C GLU A 430 -11.40 29.92 17.61
N THR A 431 -10.71 30.69 16.78
CA THR A 431 -9.47 31.37 17.17
C THR A 431 -9.73 32.80 17.63
N GLU A 432 -8.73 33.46 18.20
CA GLU A 432 -8.80 34.88 18.55
C GLU A 432 -9.03 35.78 17.31
N ASP A 433 -8.53 35.35 16.15
CA ASP A 433 -8.74 36.02 14.86
C ASP A 433 -10.19 35.90 14.35
N ASP A 434 -10.90 34.83 14.74
CA ASP A 434 -12.34 34.72 14.51
C ASP A 434 -13.11 35.73 15.35
N ALA A 435 -12.79 35.82 16.65
CA ALA A 435 -13.44 36.73 17.58
C ALA A 435 -13.21 38.21 17.23
N THR A 436 -12.01 38.55 16.75
CA THR A 436 -11.65 39.93 16.35
C THR A 436 -11.99 40.25 14.90
N ASN A 437 -12.47 39.28 14.12
CA ASN A 437 -12.73 39.40 12.69
C ASN A 437 -11.50 39.88 11.89
N ASN A 438 -10.33 39.31 12.19
CA ASN A 438 -9.09 39.67 11.53
C ASN A 438 -9.00 39.05 10.12
N ARG A 439 -9.40 39.83 9.11
CA ARG A 439 -9.41 39.41 7.69
C ARG A 439 -8.02 39.33 7.06
N LYS A 440 -6.93 39.61 7.77
CA LYS A 440 -5.56 39.43 7.26
C LYS A 440 -4.92 38.11 7.69
N SER A 441 -5.42 37.49 8.76
CA SER A 441 -4.87 36.26 9.29
C SER A 441 -5.39 35.02 8.55
N LEU A 442 -4.50 34.04 8.36
CA LEU A 442 -4.86 32.71 7.89
C LEU A 442 -5.51 31.84 8.97
N ASN A 443 -5.35 32.19 10.26
CA ASN A 443 -5.87 31.43 11.40
C ASN A 443 -7.35 31.69 11.71
N ARG A 444 -8.06 32.45 10.87
CA ARG A 444 -9.50 32.72 10.95
C ARG A 444 -10.30 31.70 10.13
N ALA A 445 -11.50 31.28 10.53
CA ALA A 445 -12.40 30.42 9.76
C ALA A 445 -11.74 29.10 9.33
N LEU A 446 -11.16 28.37 10.30
CA LEU A 446 -10.44 27.11 10.07
C LEU A 446 -11.31 26.00 9.46
N LYS A 447 -12.63 26.05 9.70
CA LYS A 447 -13.64 25.11 9.19
C LYS A 447 -13.93 25.29 7.70
N GLY A 448 -13.70 26.48 7.18
CA GLY A 448 -14.11 26.90 5.83
C GLY A 448 -12.93 27.10 4.87
N ARG A 449 -13.26 27.30 3.60
CA ARG A 449 -12.30 27.76 2.60
C ARG A 449 -12.20 29.28 2.67
N MET A 450 -10.99 29.79 2.52
CA MET A 450 -10.75 31.22 2.36
C MET A 450 -10.13 31.52 1.00
N PHE A 451 -10.41 32.70 0.47
CA PHE A 451 -9.93 33.17 -0.81
C PHE A 451 -9.17 34.47 -0.62
N LEU A 452 -8.04 34.61 -1.32
CA LEU A 452 -7.25 35.83 -1.29
C LEU A 452 -7.84 36.87 -2.26
N LEU A 453 -8.15 38.05 -1.73
CA LEU A 453 -8.41 39.25 -2.51
C LEU A 453 -7.31 40.27 -2.27
N VAL A 454 -6.99 41.02 -3.32
CA VAL A 454 -5.95 42.04 -3.33
C VAL A 454 -6.55 43.35 -3.81
N LYS A 455 -6.13 44.45 -3.18
CA LYS A 455 -6.56 45.80 -3.52
C LYS A 455 -5.62 46.38 -4.57
N ASN A 456 -6.15 46.61 -5.77
CA ASN A 456 -5.39 47.22 -6.85
C ASN A 456 -5.37 48.75 -6.67
N ASP A 457 -4.19 49.35 -6.70
CA ASP A 457 -4.00 50.82 -6.61
C ASP A 457 -3.99 51.52 -7.97
N GLN A 458 -4.00 50.75 -9.06
CA GLN A 458 -4.01 51.29 -10.40
C GLN A 458 -5.34 52.00 -10.67
N LYS A 459 -5.26 53.26 -11.11
CA LYS A 459 -6.44 54.08 -11.45
C LYS A 459 -7.28 53.49 -12.59
N ASP A 460 -6.67 52.65 -13.42
CA ASP A 460 -7.31 51.98 -14.57
C ASP A 460 -7.92 50.61 -14.21
N ALA A 461 -7.76 50.15 -12.96
CA ALA A 461 -8.36 48.90 -12.54
C ALA A 461 -9.88 49.05 -12.39
N LYS A 462 -10.64 48.29 -13.18
CA LYS A 462 -12.11 48.28 -13.14
C LYS A 462 -12.67 47.92 -11.74
N PHE A 463 -11.96 47.04 -11.02
CA PHE A 463 -12.34 46.59 -9.69
C PHE A 463 -11.24 46.91 -8.69
N GLN A 464 -11.61 47.61 -7.62
CA GLN A 464 -10.69 47.97 -6.54
C GLN A 464 -10.22 46.72 -5.79
N TRP A 465 -11.12 45.80 -5.46
CA TRP A 465 -10.82 44.50 -4.87
C TRP A 465 -11.01 43.40 -5.91
N PHE A 466 -9.97 42.60 -6.13
CA PHE A 466 -10.05 41.49 -7.07
C PHE A 466 -9.01 40.42 -6.76
N PHE A 467 -9.10 39.27 -7.45
CA PHE A 467 -8.04 38.27 -7.42
C PHE A 467 -6.76 38.82 -8.05
N PRO A 468 -5.57 38.35 -7.61
CA PRO A 468 -4.32 38.64 -8.31
C PRO A 468 -4.44 38.30 -9.79
N GLN A 469 -4.29 39.31 -10.64
CA GLN A 469 -4.46 39.17 -12.09
C GLN A 469 -3.43 39.98 -12.86
N GLY A 470 -3.18 39.57 -14.09
CA GLY A 470 -2.38 40.37 -15.01
C GLY A 470 -2.27 39.74 -16.39
N GLU A 471 -1.58 40.46 -17.27
CA GLU A 471 -1.40 40.04 -18.66
C GLU A 471 -0.47 38.84 -18.78
N LYS A 472 -0.77 38.05 -19.79
CA LYS A 472 0.03 36.91 -20.22
C LYS A 472 1.14 37.40 -21.16
N GLN A 473 2.37 37.01 -20.87
CA GLN A 473 3.53 37.20 -21.75
C GLN A 473 3.48 36.22 -22.94
N GLU A 474 4.20 36.51 -24.03
CA GLU A 474 4.09 35.76 -25.29
C GLU A 474 4.45 34.27 -25.12
N GLU A 475 5.53 33.96 -24.41
CA GLU A 475 6.10 32.62 -24.28
C GLU A 475 5.55 31.78 -23.10
N GLU A 476 4.77 32.37 -22.19
CA GLU A 476 4.28 31.64 -21.00
C GLU A 476 2.93 30.93 -21.25
N LYS A 477 2.56 29.99 -20.37
CA LYS A 477 1.20 29.42 -20.36
C LYS A 477 0.29 30.28 -19.51
N MET A 478 -1.01 30.31 -19.81
CA MET A 478 -1.97 31.15 -19.09
C MET A 478 -2.03 30.86 -17.58
N ARG A 479 -1.94 29.59 -17.20
CA ARG A 479 -1.84 29.17 -15.79
C ARG A 479 -0.56 29.67 -15.13
N ASP A 480 0.56 29.56 -15.84
CA ASP A 480 1.86 29.96 -15.31
C ASP A 480 1.93 31.49 -15.17
N ALA A 481 1.25 32.23 -16.06
CA ALA A 481 0.98 33.66 -15.89
C ALA A 481 0.21 33.94 -14.59
N ALA A 482 -0.84 33.16 -14.28
CA ALA A 482 -1.60 33.33 -13.05
C ALA A 482 -0.71 33.16 -11.81
N LEU A 483 0.13 32.12 -11.78
CA LEU A 483 1.07 31.86 -10.68
C LEU A 483 2.09 33.00 -10.55
N ARG A 484 2.67 33.45 -11.66
CA ARG A 484 3.59 34.59 -11.68
C ARG A 484 2.93 35.84 -11.09
N GLN A 485 1.67 36.12 -11.43
CA GLN A 485 0.96 37.27 -10.88
C GLN A 485 0.75 37.14 -9.37
N VAL A 486 0.52 35.94 -8.82
CA VAL A 486 0.49 35.72 -7.36
C VAL A 486 1.86 36.02 -6.76
N THR A 487 2.94 35.44 -7.29
CA THR A 487 4.29 35.66 -6.77
C THR A 487 4.70 37.13 -6.85
N GLU A 488 4.31 37.85 -7.91
CA GLU A 488 4.63 39.27 -8.09
C GLU A 488 3.80 40.21 -7.19
N THR A 489 2.59 39.81 -6.79
CA THR A 489 1.68 40.63 -5.96
C THR A 489 1.78 40.32 -4.46
N VAL A 490 1.87 39.03 -4.12
CA VAL A 490 1.79 38.47 -2.76
C VAL A 490 3.18 38.10 -2.20
N GLY A 491 4.22 38.14 -3.02
CA GLY A 491 5.59 37.85 -2.63
C GLY A 491 6.02 36.41 -2.92
N ALA A 492 7.31 36.14 -2.74
CA ALA A 492 7.92 34.84 -3.04
C ALA A 492 7.85 33.83 -1.88
N GLU A 493 7.49 34.27 -0.67
CA GLU A 493 7.36 33.41 0.50
C GLU A 493 6.11 32.50 0.43
N VAL A 494 5.10 32.92 -0.35
CA VAL A 494 3.87 32.14 -0.53
C VAL A 494 4.10 30.98 -1.51
N GLU A 495 4.05 29.77 -0.99
CA GLU A 495 4.09 28.54 -1.79
C GLU A 495 2.68 28.17 -2.28
N VAL A 496 2.53 28.13 -3.60
CA VAL A 496 1.24 27.95 -4.27
C VAL A 496 1.26 26.73 -5.18
N SER A 497 0.26 25.86 -5.03
CA SER A 497 0.08 24.67 -5.87
C SER A 497 -1.09 24.86 -6.85
N PRO A 498 -0.85 24.90 -8.18
CA PRO A 498 -1.90 25.09 -9.17
C PRO A 498 -2.77 23.83 -9.37
N VAL A 499 -4.09 24.02 -9.52
CA VAL A 499 -5.05 22.93 -9.74
C VAL A 499 -5.37 22.80 -11.24
N GLY A 500 -4.54 22.02 -11.95
CA GLY A 500 -4.73 21.71 -13.38
C GLY A 500 -4.32 22.84 -14.33
N PHE A 501 -4.51 22.62 -15.64
CA PHE A 501 -4.14 23.58 -16.71
C PHE A 501 -5.33 24.29 -17.36
N ALA A 502 -6.56 23.84 -17.07
CA ALA A 502 -7.76 24.44 -17.62
C ALA A 502 -8.23 25.60 -16.73
N PRO A 503 -8.71 26.72 -17.30
CA PRO A 503 -9.36 27.75 -16.52
C PRO A 503 -10.68 27.19 -15.94
N ILE A 504 -10.99 27.57 -14.70
CA ILE A 504 -12.24 27.19 -14.04
C ILE A 504 -13.43 28.03 -14.50
N GLY A 505 -13.16 29.20 -15.09
CA GLY A 505 -14.15 30.11 -15.62
C GLY A 505 -13.51 31.30 -16.31
N TYR A 506 -14.33 32.14 -16.93
CA TYR A 506 -13.89 33.42 -17.46
C TYR A 506 -14.98 34.48 -17.30
N VAL A 507 -14.56 35.73 -17.24
CA VAL A 507 -15.44 36.90 -17.31
C VAL A 507 -14.97 37.77 -18.48
N LYS A 508 -15.92 38.37 -19.19
CA LYS A 508 -15.64 39.31 -20.28
C LYS A 508 -16.36 40.63 -20.01
N TYR A 509 -15.69 41.74 -20.25
CA TYR A 509 -16.31 43.06 -20.24
C TYR A 509 -15.73 43.92 -21.35
N LEU A 510 -16.56 44.84 -21.87
CA LEU A 510 -16.17 45.78 -22.91
C LEU A 510 -15.59 47.05 -22.28
N HIS A 511 -14.70 47.71 -23.01
CA HIS A 511 -14.16 49.02 -22.63
C HIS A 511 -14.86 50.10 -23.46
N ASP A 512 -15.32 51.16 -22.80
CA ASP A 512 -16.02 52.25 -23.50
C ASP A 512 -15.05 53.27 -24.12
N ASN A 513 -13.84 53.42 -23.56
CA ASN A 513 -12.90 54.53 -23.88
C ASN A 513 -11.44 54.08 -24.13
N ASP A 514 -11.18 52.79 -24.37
CA ASP A 514 -9.82 52.30 -24.54
C ASP A 514 -9.46 52.19 -26.04
N SER A 515 -8.36 52.82 -26.46
CA SER A 515 -8.02 52.96 -27.89
C SER A 515 -7.33 51.72 -28.46
N GLU A 516 -6.81 50.85 -27.60
CA GLU A 516 -6.01 49.69 -28.01
C GLU A 516 -6.78 48.37 -28.01
N PHE A 517 -7.80 48.23 -27.16
CA PHE A 517 -8.57 46.99 -27.00
C PHE A 517 -10.07 47.30 -26.83
N ASP A 518 -10.93 46.53 -27.50
CA ASP A 518 -12.40 46.68 -27.43
C ASP A 518 -12.98 46.13 -26.11
N GLY A 519 -12.22 45.32 -25.38
CA GLY A 519 -12.63 44.72 -24.12
C GLY A 519 -11.58 43.81 -23.49
N THR A 520 -11.84 43.36 -22.26
CA THR A 520 -10.99 42.44 -21.50
C THR A 520 -11.68 41.12 -21.23
N LYS A 521 -10.92 40.02 -21.39
CA LYS A 521 -11.29 38.66 -20.98
C LYS A 521 -10.36 38.22 -19.85
N VAL A 522 -10.94 37.96 -18.68
CA VAL A 522 -10.23 37.46 -17.50
C VAL A 522 -10.50 35.97 -17.35
N PHE A 523 -9.45 35.15 -17.38
CA PHE A 523 -9.55 33.71 -17.16
C PHE A 523 -9.12 33.37 -15.73
N PHE A 524 -9.96 32.64 -15.00
CA PHE A 524 -9.68 32.24 -13.63
C PHE A 524 -8.98 30.89 -13.58
N TYR A 525 -7.88 30.84 -12.83
CA TYR A 525 -7.12 29.62 -12.54
C TYR A 525 -7.16 29.33 -11.06
N LYS A 526 -7.51 28.10 -10.72
CA LYS A 526 -7.57 27.65 -9.33
C LYS A 526 -6.18 27.30 -8.83
N SER A 527 -5.83 27.82 -7.66
CA SER A 527 -4.57 27.54 -6.98
C SER A 527 -4.78 27.36 -5.48
N GLN A 528 -4.00 26.49 -4.85
CA GLN A 528 -4.08 26.18 -3.42
C GLN A 528 -2.86 26.73 -2.70
N LEU A 529 -3.09 27.42 -1.58
CA LEU A 529 -2.05 27.80 -0.65
C LEU A 529 -1.53 26.55 0.05
N VAL A 530 -0.22 26.29 -0.05
CA VAL A 530 0.46 25.20 0.67
C VAL A 530 0.99 25.71 1.99
N TYR A 531 1.78 26.78 1.96
CA TYR A 531 2.42 27.41 3.10
C TYR A 531 2.87 28.83 2.74
N GLY A 532 3.12 29.66 3.75
CA GLY A 532 3.70 31.00 3.60
C GLY A 532 2.71 32.12 3.94
N ASP A 533 3.27 33.26 4.33
CA ASP A 533 2.54 34.48 4.66
C ASP A 533 2.64 35.50 3.53
N VAL A 534 1.67 36.41 3.48
CA VAL A 534 1.53 37.39 2.39
C VAL A 534 2.46 38.59 2.63
N GLU A 535 3.43 38.76 1.73
CA GLU A 535 4.29 39.94 1.65
C GLU A 535 3.92 40.77 0.42
N LEU A 536 3.09 41.79 0.62
CA LEU A 536 2.60 42.58 -0.51
C LEU A 536 3.68 43.41 -1.20
N ASN A 537 3.64 43.38 -2.54
CA ASN A 537 4.38 44.32 -3.36
C ASN A 537 3.59 45.62 -3.54
N ALA A 538 4.04 46.68 -2.85
CA ALA A 538 3.42 48.01 -2.87
C ALA A 538 3.29 48.64 -4.27
N GLY A 539 4.04 48.17 -5.27
CA GLY A 539 3.91 48.65 -6.65
C GLY A 539 2.69 48.09 -7.41
N LYS A 540 2.09 47.01 -6.91
CA LYS A 540 0.93 46.35 -7.54
C LYS A 540 -0.31 46.35 -6.67
N ALA A 541 -0.14 46.30 -5.34
CA ALA A 541 -1.21 46.15 -4.40
C ALA A 541 -0.95 46.95 -3.11
N SER A 542 -1.97 47.67 -2.62
CA SER A 542 -1.89 48.35 -1.31
C SER A 542 -2.23 47.44 -0.14
N ASP A 543 -3.20 46.55 -0.33
CA ASP A 543 -3.80 45.80 0.76
C ASP A 543 -4.31 44.43 0.30
N TYR A 544 -4.47 43.51 1.24
CA TYR A 544 -4.94 42.16 0.99
C TYR A 544 -5.89 41.69 2.10
N LEU A 545 -6.77 40.77 1.73
CA LEU A 545 -7.76 40.18 2.62
C LEU A 545 -7.96 38.71 2.28
N TRP A 546 -8.10 37.90 3.33
CA TRP A 546 -8.62 36.53 3.26
C TRP A 546 -10.10 36.57 3.60
N VAL A 547 -10.92 36.16 2.64
CA VAL A 547 -12.39 36.20 2.75
C VAL A 547 -13.00 34.82 2.56
N THR A 548 -14.05 34.53 3.30
CA THR A 548 -14.86 33.33 3.09
C THR A 548 -15.74 33.47 1.84
N ARG A 549 -16.33 32.37 1.38
CA ARG A 549 -17.20 32.38 0.19
C ARG A 549 -18.37 33.37 0.33
N ASP A 550 -18.97 33.46 1.50
CA ASP A 550 -20.15 34.30 1.74
C ASP A 550 -19.77 35.79 1.85
N GLU A 551 -18.53 36.09 2.25
CA GLU A 551 -17.98 37.46 2.32
C GLU A 551 -17.51 37.99 0.95
N LEU A 552 -17.33 37.13 -0.07
CA LEU A 552 -16.89 37.57 -1.41
C LEU A 552 -17.84 38.61 -2.02
N ALA A 553 -19.14 38.52 -1.71
CA ALA A 553 -20.16 39.43 -2.23
C ALA A 553 -20.06 40.85 -1.64
N GLU A 554 -19.36 41.04 -0.52
CA GLU A 554 -19.14 42.36 0.08
C GLU A 554 -18.11 43.19 -0.70
N TYR A 555 -17.19 42.54 -1.42
CA TYR A 555 -16.03 43.17 -2.06
C TYR A 555 -16.09 43.19 -3.58
N LEU A 556 -16.75 42.18 -4.18
CA LEU A 556 -16.90 42.06 -5.62
C LEU A 556 -18.22 42.66 -6.09
N ASP A 557 -18.25 43.13 -7.33
CA ASP A 557 -19.48 43.59 -7.96
C ASP A 557 -20.52 42.46 -8.04
N SER A 558 -21.81 42.78 -7.92
CA SER A 558 -22.87 41.78 -7.67
C SER A 558 -22.93 40.69 -8.74
N GLU A 559 -22.79 41.05 -10.02
CA GLU A 559 -22.82 40.08 -11.13
C GLU A 559 -21.61 39.11 -11.10
N ILE A 560 -20.44 39.63 -10.71
CA ILE A 560 -19.21 38.85 -10.64
C ILE A 560 -19.22 38.01 -9.37
N ALA A 561 -19.66 38.55 -8.24
CA ALA A 561 -19.81 37.82 -6.99
C ALA A 561 -20.69 36.59 -7.17
N ASP A 562 -21.84 36.72 -7.84
CA ASP A 562 -22.74 35.60 -8.14
C ASP A 562 -22.08 34.54 -9.02
N TYR A 563 -21.29 34.98 -10.01
CA TYR A 563 -20.56 34.08 -10.90
C TYR A 563 -19.44 33.34 -10.17
N VAL A 564 -18.64 34.06 -9.39
CA VAL A 564 -17.52 33.52 -8.60
C VAL A 564 -18.04 32.55 -7.54
N THR A 565 -19.15 32.88 -6.87
CA THR A 565 -19.78 32.00 -5.86
C THR A 565 -20.24 30.67 -6.46
N LYS A 566 -20.68 30.65 -7.72
CA LYS A 566 -21.02 29.41 -8.45
C LYS A 566 -19.80 28.63 -8.91
N MET A 567 -18.70 29.34 -9.19
CA MET A 567 -17.45 28.77 -9.68
C MET A 567 -16.64 28.11 -8.56
N VAL A 568 -16.71 28.67 -7.36
CA VAL A 568 -15.93 28.28 -6.19
C VAL A 568 -16.70 27.25 -5.35
N PRO A 569 -16.04 26.19 -4.84
CA PRO A 569 -16.69 25.20 -3.99
C PRO A 569 -17.19 25.81 -2.67
N PRO A 570 -18.28 25.25 -2.09
CA PRO A 570 -18.75 25.62 -0.76
C PRO A 570 -17.69 25.42 0.33
#